data_AF-A0A954XHQ2-F1
#
_entry.id   AF-A0A954XHQ2-F1
#
_cell.length_a   1.000
_cell.length_b   1.000
_cell.length_c   1.000
_cell.angle_alpha   90.00
_cell.angle_beta   90.00
_cell.angle_gamma   90.00
#
_symmetry.space_group_name_H-M   'P 1'
#
loop_
_entity.id
_entity.type
_entity.pdbx_description
1 polymer ?
#
loop_
_entity_poly.entity_id
_entity_poly.type
_entity_poly.pdbx_seq_one_letter_code
_entity_poly.pdbx_strand_id
1 'polypeptide(L)' 'MYVRREHSASDAAMVFYFGDASANLLLPLPRGQWQVALDSSDSVWLGPGGIHGVLESEDEVSVSRDGPSVLLLVRQE' A
#
# COMPACT_ATOMS: atom_id res chain seq x y z
N MET A 1 10.54 2.92 -0.52
CA MET A 1 10.68 2.77 -1.98
C MET A 1 9.31 2.44 -2.56
N TYR A 2 8.98 3.00 -3.73
CA TYR A 2 7.67 2.86 -4.36
C TYR A 2 7.83 2.46 -5.83
N VAL A 3 7.03 1.49 -6.28
CA VAL A 3 7.00 1.03 -7.68
C VAL A 3 5.56 1.00 -8.15
N ARG A 4 5.27 1.64 -9.28
CA ARG A 4 3.97 1.57 -9.97
C ARG A 4 4.13 0.89 -11.32
N ARG A 5 3.21 -0.02 -11.66
CA ARG A 5 3.10 -0.59 -12.99
C ARG A 5 1.70 -0.33 -13.52
N GLU A 6 1.65 0.24 -14.72
CA GLU A 6 0.43 0.45 -15.48
C GLU A 6 0.42 -0.55 -16.64
N HIS A 7 -0.70 -1.25 -16.82
CA HIS A 7 -0.97 -2.06 -18.00
C HIS A 7 -2.44 -1.89 -18.35
N SER A 8 -2.80 -2.05 -19.63
CA SER A 8 -4.08 -1.65 -20.23
C SER A 8 -5.39 -2.12 -19.57
N ALA A 9 -5.33 -2.94 -18.51
CA ALA A 9 -6.46 -3.46 -17.76
C ALA A 9 -6.21 -3.55 -16.24
N SER A 10 -5.07 -3.07 -15.71
CA SER A 10 -4.79 -3.13 -14.28
C SER A 10 -3.64 -2.21 -13.88
N ASP A 11 -3.87 -1.36 -12.88
CA ASP A 11 -2.83 -0.59 -12.21
C ASP A 11 -2.47 -1.24 -10.87
N ALA A 12 -1.18 -1.43 -10.63
CA ALA A 12 -0.67 -1.95 -9.36
C ALA A 12 0.42 -1.04 -8.78
N ALA A 13 0.40 -0.90 -7.47
CA ALA A 13 1.38 -0.15 -6.70
C ALA A 13 1.96 -1.01 -5.59
N MET A 14 3.28 -1.06 -5.51
CA MET A 14 4.01 -1.77 -4.47
C MET A 14 4.87 -0.80 -3.67
N VAL A 15 4.73 -0.86 -2.35
CA VAL A 15 5.40 0.01 -1.39
C VAL A 15 6.28 -0.86 -0.53
N PHE A 16 7.57 -0.50 -0.49
CA PHE A 16 8.54 -1.11 0.40
C PHE A 16 8.94 -0.09 1.45
N TYR A 17 8.72 -0.42 2.71
CA TYR A 17 9.24 0.33 3.83
C TYR A 17 10.31 -0.51 4.53
N PHE A 18 11.50 0.08 4.71
CA PHE A 18 12.65 -0.59 5.33
C PHE A 18 13.09 0.11 6.63
N GLY A 19 12.30 1.06 7.12
CA GLY A 19 12.60 1.76 8.37
C GLY A 19 12.13 0.94 9.56
N ASP A 20 12.84 1.09 10.67
CA ASP A 20 12.50 0.43 11.94
C ASP A 20 11.57 1.30 12.83
N ALA A 21 11.40 2.57 12.47
CA ALA A 21 10.54 3.52 13.20
C ALA A 21 9.15 3.61 12.56
N SER A 22 8.15 4.02 13.33
CA SER A 22 6.84 4.37 12.79
C SER A 22 6.93 5.57 11.84
N ALA A 23 6.32 5.46 10.67
CA ALA A 23 6.25 6.54 9.69
C ALA A 23 4.92 6.58 8.94
N ASN A 24 4.45 7.78 8.65
CA ASN A 24 3.36 8.01 7.71
C ASN A 24 3.95 8.29 6.32
N LEU A 25 3.61 7.44 5.36
CA LEU A 25 4.06 7.55 3.98
C LEU A 25 2.94 8.16 3.14
N LEU A 26 3.25 9.23 2.42
CA LEU A 26 2.37 9.81 1.42
C LEU A 26 2.67 9.16 0.06
N LEU A 27 1.70 8.43 -0.48
CA LEU A 27 1.84 7.65 -1.71
C LEU A 27 1.12 8.37 -2.86
N PRO A 28 1.78 8.62 -4.01
CA PRO A 28 1.16 9.26 -5.17
C PRO A 28 0.35 8.24 -5.99
N LEU A 29 -0.77 7.78 -5.43
CA LEU A 29 -1.70 6.87 -6.09
C LEU A 29 -2.71 7.68 -6.90
N PRO A 30 -2.92 7.41 -8.20
CA PRO A 30 -3.96 8.05 -8.97
C PRO A 30 -5.34 7.93 -8.31
N ARG A 31 -6.18 8.96 -8.51
CA ARG A 31 -7.57 8.97 -8.06
C ARG A 31 -8.30 7.65 -8.34
N GLY A 32 -8.98 7.11 -7.34
CA GLY A 32 -9.81 5.91 -7.47
C GLY A 32 -9.70 4.97 -6.28
N GLN A 33 -10.28 3.79 -6.43
CA GLN A 33 -10.31 2.76 -5.40
C GLN A 33 -9.16 1.76 -5.58
N TRP A 34 -8.38 1.56 -4.53
CA TRP A 34 -7.22 0.67 -4.49
C TRP A 34 -7.46 -0.44 -3.48
N GLN A 35 -7.66 -1.66 -3.96
CA GLN A 35 -7.77 -2.84 -3.11
C GLN A 35 -6.39 -3.22 -2.56
N VAL A 36 -6.32 -3.45 -1.25
CA VAL A 36 -5.14 -4.09 -0.64
C VAL A 36 -5.13 -5.56 -1.03
N ALA A 37 -4.15 -5.93 -1.85
CA ALA A 37 -3.93 -7.31 -2.27
C ALA A 37 -3.02 -8.06 -1.30
N LEU A 38 -2.05 -7.37 -0.69
CA LEU A 38 -1.16 -7.92 0.32
C LEU A 38 -0.62 -6.81 1.23
N ASP A 39 -0.59 -7.05 2.53
CA ASP A 39 0.18 -6.26 3.49
C ASP A 39 1.01 -7.23 4.36
N SER A 40 2.33 -7.17 4.23
CA SER A 40 3.21 -8.07 4.99
C SER A 40 3.30 -7.72 6.48
N SER A 41 2.77 -6.57 6.91
CA SER A 41 2.69 -6.21 8.33
C SER A 41 1.44 -6.78 9.02
N ASP A 42 0.56 -7.45 8.28
CA ASP A 42 -0.64 -8.08 8.83
C ASP A 42 -0.31 -9.11 9.93
N SER A 43 -1.14 -9.12 10.96
CA SER A 43 -1.12 -10.09 12.07
C SER A 43 -1.19 -11.55 11.63
N VAL A 44 -1.81 -11.86 10.48
CA VAL A 44 -1.81 -13.23 9.92
C VAL A 44 -0.39 -13.72 9.58
N TRP A 45 0.53 -12.79 9.33
CA TRP A 45 1.96 -13.03 9.11
C TRP A 45 2.81 -12.77 10.37
N LEU A 46 2.18 -12.68 11.54
CA LEU A 46 2.81 -12.27 12.81
C LEU A 46 3.40 -10.85 12.78
N GLY A 47 2.89 -9.99 11.89
CA GLY A 47 3.27 -8.59 11.83
C GLY A 47 2.54 -7.73 12.87
N PRO A 48 2.94 -6.46 13.02
CA PRO A 48 2.40 -5.54 14.04
C PRO A 48 0.96 -5.06 13.76
N GLY A 49 0.42 -5.32 12.58
CA GLY A 49 -0.88 -4.84 12.11
C GLY A 49 -0.79 -4.37 10.66
N GLY A 50 -1.81 -4.69 9.85
CA GLY A 50 -1.85 -4.38 8.41
C GLY A 50 -3.06 -3.53 8.03
N ILE A 51 -3.04 -3.01 6.81
CA ILE A 51 -4.21 -2.39 6.17
C ILE A 51 -5.01 -3.48 5.46
N HIS A 52 -6.33 -3.39 5.52
CA HIS A 52 -7.23 -4.31 4.82
C HIS A 52 -8.29 -3.54 4.05
N GLY A 53 -8.88 -4.17 3.04
CA GLY A 53 -9.99 -3.61 2.27
C GLY A 53 -9.53 -2.66 1.16
N VAL A 54 -10.25 -1.56 0.99
CA VAL A 54 -10.07 -0.61 -0.10
C VAL A 54 -9.58 0.73 0.44
N LEU A 55 -8.60 1.31 -0.25
CA LEU A 55 -8.12 2.68 -0.04
C LEU A 55 -8.72 3.56 -1.13
N GLU A 56 -9.40 4.63 -0.71
CA GLU A 56 -9.82 5.70 -1.62
C GLU A 56 -8.67 6.69 -1.78
N SER A 57 -8.31 6.98 -3.03
CA SER A 57 -7.29 7.96 -3.35
C SER A 57 -7.89 9.15 -4.08
N GLU A 58 -7.44 10.34 -3.68
CA GLU A 58 -7.65 11.61 -4.37
C GLU A 58 -6.28 12.12 -4.86
N ASP A 59 -5.60 11.31 -5.67
CA ASP A 59 -4.24 11.50 -6.20
C ASP A 59 -3.09 11.27 -5.19
N GLU A 60 -3.42 11.20 -3.90
CA GLU A 60 -2.52 10.76 -2.84
C GLU A 60 -3.25 9.86 -1.82
N VAL A 61 -2.50 9.01 -1.10
CA VAL A 61 -2.98 8.26 0.08
C VAL A 61 -1.91 8.26 1.15
N SER A 62 -2.31 8.52 2.40
CA SER A 62 -1.43 8.38 3.57
C SER A 62 -1.55 6.98 4.15
N VAL A 63 -0.43 6.27 4.30
CA VAL A 63 -0.37 4.96 4.97
C VAL A 63 0.66 4.97 6.10
N SER A 64 0.26 4.49 7.28
CA SER A 64 1.15 4.33 8.43
C SER A 64 1.87 2.99 8.37
N ARG A 65 3.18 2.95 8.61
CA ARG A 65 4.02 1.74 8.71
C ARG A 65 4.76 1.75 10.04
N ASP A 66 4.71 0.65 10.78
CA ASP A 66 5.33 0.48 12.11
C ASP A 66 6.53 -0.47 12.09
N GLY A 67 7.28 -0.46 10.99
CA GLY A 67 8.44 -1.31 10.78
C GLY A 67 8.51 -1.90 9.36
N PRO A 68 9.59 -2.65 9.04
CA PRO A 68 9.85 -3.12 7.70
C PRO A 68 8.68 -3.93 7.12
N SER A 69 8.22 -3.55 5.95
CA SER A 69 7.01 -4.11 5.35
C SER A 69 6.91 -3.91 3.84
N VAL A 70 6.09 -4.75 3.21
CA VAL A 70 5.69 -4.67 1.81
C VAL A 70 4.17 -4.57 1.74
N LEU A 71 3.68 -3.56 1.04
CA LEU A 71 2.27 -3.35 0.74
C LEU A 71 2.05 -3.41 -0.78
N LEU A 72 1.10 -4.22 -1.24
CA LEU A 72 0.66 -4.32 -2.63
C LEU A 72 -0.79 -3.86 -2.74
N LEU A 73 -1.00 -2.90 -3.63
CA LEU A 73 -2.29 -2.31 -3.95
C LEU A 73 -2.60 -2.56 -5.42
N VAL A 74 -3.86 -2.86 -5.72
CA VAL A 74 -4.38 -3.04 -7.07
C VAL A 74 -5.60 -2.16 -7.26
N ARG A 75 -5.60 -1.36 -8.31
CA ARG A 75 -6.72 -0.46 -8.62
C ARG A 75 -7.92 -1.27 -9.11
N GLN A 76 -9.09 -0.97 -8.57
CA GLN A 76 -10.38 -1.48 -9.04
C GLN A 76 -10.83 -0.66 -10.26
N GLU A 77 -11.53 -1.30 -11.21
CA GLU A 77 -12.15 -0.63 -12.36
C GLU A 77 -13.30 0.32 -11.94
#